data_AF-A0A7X9PL18-F1
#
_entry.id   AF-A0A7X9PL18-F1
#
_cell.length_a   1.000
_cell.length_b   1.000
_cell.length_c   1.000
_cell.angle_alpha   90.00
_cell.angle_beta   90.00
_cell.angle_gamma   90.00
#
_symmetry.space_group_name_H-M   'P 1'
#
loop_
_entity.id
_entity.type
_entity.pdbx_description
1 polymer ?
#
loop_
_entity_poly.entity_id
_entity_poly.type
_entity_poly.pdbx_seq_one_letter_code
_entity_poly.pdbx_strand_id
1 'polypeptide(L)' 'ACPKLDSNQDVYLEKLVRMMDEAQINTLTVMIMEVPCCGGLLRLVQSALARSERKVPVKVIKVGVQGDILEDKWINFN' A
#
# COMPACT_ATOMS: atom_id res chain seq x y z
N ALA A 1 -12.59 2.66 2.39
CA ALA A 1 -11.52 3.26 3.21
C ALA A 1 -11.12 2.26 4.30
N CYS A 2 -9.87 2.29 4.78
CA CYS A 2 -9.47 1.49 5.94
C CYS A 2 -9.88 2.26 7.20
N PRO A 3 -10.73 1.72 8.10
CA PRO A 3 -11.27 2.44 9.25
C PRO A 3 -10.21 2.79 10.29
N LYS A 4 -8.99 2.24 10.17
CA LYS A 4 -7.84 2.62 11.02
C LYS A 4 -7.04 3.79 10.45
N LEU A 5 -7.20 4.06 9.15
CA LEU A 5 -6.44 5.04 8.37
C LEU A 5 -7.42 5.97 7.61
N ASP A 6 -8.62 6.13 8.13
CA ASP A 6 -9.68 6.96 7.56
C ASP A 6 -9.45 8.44 7.86
N SER A 7 -8.85 8.74 9.00
CA SER A 7 -8.43 10.08 9.42
C SER A 7 -7.02 10.40 8.90
N ASN A 8 -6.77 11.66 8.53
CA ASN A 8 -5.46 12.17 8.08
C ASN A 8 -4.85 11.43 6.88
N GLN A 9 -5.67 10.96 5.93
CA GLN A 9 -5.20 10.26 4.73
C GLN A 9 -4.17 11.06 3.93
N ASP A 10 -4.32 12.38 3.84
CA ASP A 10 -3.39 13.24 3.12
C ASP A 10 -1.98 13.21 3.72
N VAL A 11 -1.87 13.16 5.05
CA VAL A 11 -0.57 13.04 5.74
C VAL A 11 0.10 11.71 5.43
N TYR A 12 -0.66 10.62 5.41
CA TYR A 12 -0.10 9.30 5.07
C TYR A 12 0.28 9.22 3.59
N LEU A 13 -0.52 9.82 2.72
CA LEU A 13 -0.26 9.90 1.29
C LEU A 13 1.04 10.65 1.01
N GLU A 14 1.21 11.81 1.64
CA GLU A 14 2.44 12.61 1.52
C GLU A 14 3.66 11.83 2.02
N LYS A 15 3.57 11.19 3.19
CA LYS A 15 4.66 10.35 3.70
C LYS A 15 5.05 9.22 2.74
N LEU A 16 4.07 8.56 2.13
CA LEU A 16 4.33 7.50 1.15
C LEU A 16 5.02 8.04 -0.11
N VAL A 17 4.59 9.21 -0.63
CA VAL A 17 5.26 9.86 -1.76
C VAL A 17 6.71 10.20 -1.41
N ARG A 18 6.94 10.83 -0.25
CA ARG A 18 8.29 11.17 0.22
C ARG A 18 9.16 9.95 0.44
N MET A 19 8.61 8.84 0.93
CA MET A 19 9.34 7.58 1.03
C MET A 19 9.79 7.04 -0.34
N MET A 20 8.95 7.19 -1.37
CA MET A 20 9.27 6.72 -2.73
C MET A 20 10.30 7.61 -3.41
N ASP A 21 10.11 8.93 -3.32
CA ASP A 21 10.88 9.92 -4.07
C ASP A 21 12.15 10.39 -3.33
N GLU A 22 12.04 10.72 -2.04
CA GLU A 22 13.17 11.24 -1.25
C GLU A 22 14.01 10.13 -0.64
N ALA A 23 13.37 9.14 0.01
CA ALA A 23 14.10 8.03 0.62
C ALA A 23 14.52 6.96 -0.40
N GLN A 24 14.04 7.07 -1.65
CA GLN A 24 14.44 6.24 -2.78
C GLN A 24 14.36 4.73 -2.52
N ILE A 25 13.32 4.28 -1.84
CA ILE A 25 13.12 2.84 -1.57
C ILE A 25 13.10 2.03 -2.88
N ASN A 26 13.64 0.81 -2.82
CA ASN A 26 13.71 -0.08 -3.99
C ASN A 26 12.40 -0.82 -4.24
N THR A 27 11.69 -1.18 -3.17
CA THR A 27 10.41 -1.92 -3.23
C THR A 27 9.54 -1.54 -2.04
N LEU A 28 8.23 -1.60 -2.20
CA LEU A 28 7.27 -1.47 -1.08
C LEU A 28 6.44 -2.75 -0.97
N THR A 29 6.44 -3.38 0.21
CA THR A 29 5.55 -4.51 0.50
C THR A 29 4.39 -4.03 1.37
N VAL A 30 3.17 -4.30 0.92
CA VAL A 30 1.93 -3.91 1.60
C VAL A 30 1.23 -5.18 2.07
N MET A 31 1.12 -5.33 3.39
CA MET A 31 0.34 -6.40 3.98
C MET A 31 -1.09 -5.92 4.23
N ILE A 32 -2.08 -6.70 3.79
CA ILE A 32 -3.49 -6.48 4.06
C ILE A 32 -4.13 -7.74 4.64
N MET A 33 -5.13 -7.59 5.49
CA MET A 33 -5.92 -8.72 5.98
C MET A 33 -7.07 -9.01 5.02
N GLU A 34 -7.62 -10.22 5.06
CA GLU A 34 -8.74 -10.62 4.18
C GLU A 34 -10.07 -9.92 4.44
N VAL A 35 -10.19 -9.25 5.59
CA VAL A 35 -11.38 -8.52 6.00
C VAL A 35 -11.71 -7.37 5.03
N PRO A 36 -13.00 -7.02 4.86
CA PRO A 36 -13.44 -6.07 3.83
C PRO A 36 -12.91 -4.65 4.00
N CYS A 37 -12.38 -4.33 5.18
CA CYS A 37 -11.93 -2.99 5.53
C CYS A 37 -10.47 -2.70 5.13
N CYS A 38 -9.62 -3.72 4.94
CA CYS A 38 -8.18 -3.52 4.73
C CYS A 38 -7.77 -3.05 3.32
N GLY A 39 -8.68 -3.12 2.33
CA GLY A 39 -8.40 -2.66 0.96
C GLY A 39 -8.08 -1.16 0.85
N GLY A 40 -8.44 -0.35 1.85
CA GLY A 40 -8.15 1.08 1.85
C GLY A 40 -6.66 1.44 1.86
N LEU A 41 -5.82 0.63 2.52
CA LEU A 41 -4.37 0.87 2.55
C LEU A 41 -3.76 0.66 1.16
N LEU A 42 -4.16 -0.40 0.46
CA LEU A 42 -3.70 -0.65 -0.90
C LEU A 42 -4.06 0.53 -1.82
N ARG A 43 -5.31 1.02 -1.77
CA ARG A 43 -5.74 2.18 -2.56
C ARG A 43 -4.94 3.46 -2.25
N LEU A 44 -4.56 3.66 -0.99
CA LEU A 44 -3.71 4.78 -0.59
C LEU A 44 -2.31 4.68 -1.19
N VAL A 45 -1.70 3.48 -1.14
CA VAL A 45 -0.40 3.21 -1.78
C VAL A 45 -0.47 3.40 -3.29
N GLN A 46 -1.54 2.95 -3.95
CA GLN A 46 -1.77 3.19 -5.38
C GLN A 46 -1.85 4.69 -5.70
N SER A 47 -2.53 5.46 -4.85
CA SER A 47 -2.62 6.91 -5.00
C SER A 47 -1.26 7.59 -4.80
N ALA A 48 -0.44 7.08 -3.87
CA ALA A 48 0.92 7.58 -3.64
C ALA A 48 1.81 7.33 -4.86
N LEU A 49 1.80 6.11 -5.40
CA LEU A 49 2.54 5.77 -6.62
C LEU A 49 2.12 6.59 -7.83
N ALA A 50 0.84 6.89 -7.97
CA ALA A 50 0.34 7.75 -9.04
C ALA A 50 0.91 9.19 -8.93
N ARG A 51 1.06 9.69 -7.70
CA ARG A 51 1.62 11.02 -7.39
C ARG A 51 3.15 11.07 -7.37
N SER A 52 3.82 9.93 -7.12
CA SER A 52 5.28 9.86 -7.01
C SER A 52 5.93 9.89 -8.39
N GLU A 53 7.09 10.54 -8.48
CA GLU A 53 7.93 10.54 -9.68
C GLU A 53 8.52 9.14 -9.93
N ARG A 54 8.98 8.48 -8.86
CA ARG A 54 9.52 7.12 -8.91
C ARG A 54 8.42 6.07 -8.88
N LYS A 55 8.41 5.19 -9.88
CA LYS A 55 7.52 4.00 -9.91
C LYS A 55 8.17 2.85 -9.16
N VAL A 56 7.98 2.83 -7.84
CA VAL A 56 8.48 1.77 -6.96
C VAL A 56 7.68 0.47 -7.18
N PRO A 57 8.34 -0.67 -7.44
CA PRO A 57 7.67 -1.97 -7.48
C PRO A 57 6.97 -2.27 -6.15
N VAL A 58 5.70 -2.68 -6.24
CA VAL A 58 4.89 -3.00 -5.06
C VAL A 58 4.51 -4.47 -5.03
N LYS A 59 4.67 -5.04 -3.84
CA LYS A 59 4.25 -6.40 -3.52
C LYS A 59 3.09 -6.33 -2.54
N VAL A 60 2.05 -7.13 -2.74
CA VAL A 60 0.92 -7.25 -1.83
C VAL A 60 0.91 -8.64 -1.23
N ILE A 61 0.76 -8.70 0.10
CA ILE A 61 0.55 -9.94 0.84
C ILE A 61 -0.81 -9.85 1.51
N LYS A 62 -1.71 -10.79 1.19
CA LYS A 62 -3.02 -10.91 1.83
C LYS A 62 -2.99 -12.03 2.86
N VAL A 63 -3.29 -11.68 4.11
CA VAL A 63 -3.28 -12.60 5.25
C VAL A 63 -4.71 -12.91 5.68
N GLY A 64 -5.01 -14.20 5.87
CA GLY A 64 -6.29 -14.69 6.39
C GLY A 64 -6.45 -14.39 7.88
N VAL A 65 -7.68 -14.44 8.39
CA VAL A 65 -7.93 -14.24 9.83
C VAL A 65 -7.30 -15.35 10.69
N GLN A 66 -6.95 -16.48 10.08
CA GLN A 66 -6.25 -17.59 10.73
C GLN A 66 -4.71 -17.44 10.65
N GLY A 67 -4.21 -16.37 10.02
CA GLY A 67 -2.78 -16.09 9.89
C GLY A 67 -2.11 -16.75 8.69
N ASP A 68 -2.85 -17.49 7.87
CA ASP A 68 -2.39 -18.07 6.62
C ASP A 68 -2.20 -17.02 5.53
N ILE A 69 -1.27 -17.27 4.60
CA ILE A 69 -1.05 -16.39 3.45
C ILE A 69 -2.00 -16.82 2.34
N LEU A 70 -2.97 -15.97 2.04
CA LEU A 70 -3.97 -16.18 0.99
C LEU A 70 -3.51 -15.68 -0.37
N GLU A 71 -2.65 -14.64 -0.38
CA GLU A 71 -2.09 -14.08 -1.61
C GLU A 71 -0.71 -13.51 -1.35
N ASP A 72 0.22 -13.73 -2.29
CA ASP A 72 1.52 -13.10 -2.34
C ASP A 72 1.77 -12.77 -3.83
N LYS A 73 1.67 -11.49 -4.20
CA LYS A 73 1.84 -11.08 -5.60
C LYS A 73 2.47 -9.72 -5.77
N TRP A 74 3.22 -9.56 -6.85
CA TRP A 74 3.59 -8.26 -7.37
C TRP A 74 2.41 -7.65 -8.10
N ILE A 75 2.21 -6.34 -7.92
CA ILE A 75 1.17 -5.61 -8.64
C ILE A 75 1.80 -4.84 -9.80
N ASN A 76 1.27 -5.10 -10.99
CA ASN A 76 1.64 -4.37 -12.20
C ASN A 76 0.68 -3.19 -12.35
N PHE A 77 1.23 -1.99 -12.44
CA PHE A 77 0.48 -0.77 -12.72
C PHE A 77 0.62 -0.48 -14.22
N ASN A 78 -0.41 -0.84 -14.99
CA ASN A 78 -0.58 -0.39 -16.37
C ASN A 78 -1.43 0.88 -16.39
#